data_AF-A0A9E0ALQ6-F1
#
_entry.id   AF-A0A9E0ALQ6-F1
#
_cell.length_a   1.000
_cell.length_b   1.000
_cell.length_c   1.000
_cell.angle_alpha   90.00
_cell.angle_beta   90.00
_cell.angle_gamma   90.00
#
_symmetry.space_group_name_H-M   'P 1'
#
loop_
_entity.id
_entity.type
_entity.pdbx_description
1 polymer ?
#
loop_
_entity_poly.entity_id
_entity_poly.type
_entity_poly.pdbx_seq_one_letter_code
_entity_poly.pdbx_strand_id
1 'polypeptide(L)'
;MKALILEGINEKLICKETEMPVLQSGEVLVKVAAAAVNHRDLWIQKGQYAGLKFPIILGSDGCGTVEAVADEVHADWIGKEVVINPSMNWG
;
A
#
# COMPACT_ATOMS: atom_id res chain seq x y z
N MET A 1 3.92 2.26 -12.36
CA MET A 1 2.59 1.94 -11.83
C MET A 1 1.95 3.23 -11.37
N LYS A 2 0.64 3.37 -11.59
CA LYS A 2 -0.10 4.55 -11.17
C LYS A 2 -0.44 4.46 -9.68
N ALA A 3 -0.19 5.53 -8.94
CA ALA A 3 -0.44 5.61 -7.50
C ALA A 3 -1.03 6.98 -7.11
N LEU A 4 -1.76 7.03 -5.98
CA LEU A 4 -2.17 8.27 -5.33
C LEU A 4 -1.12 8.66 -4.29
N ILE A 5 -0.49 9.81 -4.50
CA ILE A 5 0.64 10.30 -3.71
C ILE A 5 0.23 11.57 -2.96
N LEU A 6 0.58 11.63 -1.68
CA LEU A 6 0.48 12.82 -0.84
C LEU A 6 1.90 13.38 -0.63
N GLU A 7 2.11 14.65 -0.98
CA GLU A 7 3.44 15.29 -0.93
C GLU A 7 3.70 16.05 0.39
N GLY A 8 2.66 16.34 1.16
CA GLY A 8 2.77 17.08 2.41
C GLY A 8 1.47 17.10 3.21
N ILE A 9 1.55 17.69 4.41
CA ILE A 9 0.40 17.86 5.30
C ILE A 9 -0.59 18.85 4.69
N ASN A 10 -1.88 18.50 4.73
CA ASN A 10 -3.01 19.24 4.14
C ASN A 10 -2.94 19.46 2.62
N GLU A 11 -2.04 18.76 1.93
CA GLU A 11 -1.96 18.80 0.47
C GLU A 11 -3.04 17.93 -0.19
N LYS A 12 -3.26 18.18 -1.48
CA LYS A 12 -4.13 17.34 -2.32
C LYS A 12 -3.42 16.05 -2.70
N LEU A 13 -4.18 14.96 -2.82
CA LEU A 13 -3.69 13.73 -3.42
C LEU A 13 -3.49 13.91 -4.91
N ILE A 14 -2.32 13.52 -5.41
CA ILE A 14 -1.96 13.61 -6.82
C ILE A 14 -1.79 12.21 -7.36
N CYS A 15 -2.43 11.94 -8.49
CA CYS A 15 -2.24 10.68 -9.19
C CYS A 15 -1.05 10.78 -10.14
N LYS A 16 -0.01 9.96 -9.93
CA LYS A 16 1.23 9.97 -10.71
C LYS A 16 1.66 8.55 -11.06
N GLU A 17 2.46 8.42 -12.11
CA GLU A 17 3.25 7.21 -12.35
C GLU A 17 4.45 7.18 -11.41
N THR A 18 4.74 6.02 -10.86
CA THR A 18 5.92 5.74 -10.01
C THR A 18 6.52 4.38 -10.38
N GLU A 19 7.74 4.13 -9.95
CA GLU A 19 8.41 2.84 -10.13
C GLU A 19 7.67 1.72 -9.38
N MET A 20 7.82 0.49 -9.87
CA MET A 20 7.32 -0.69 -9.16
C MET A 20 8.17 -0.90 -7.90
N PRO A 21 7.58 -1.19 -6.72
CA PRO A 21 8.37 -1.56 -5.56
C PRO A 21 9.21 -2.81 -5.84
N VAL A 22 10.42 -2.83 -5.27
CA VAL A 22 11.32 -3.99 -5.31
C VAL A 22 11.07 -4.80 -4.05
N LEU A 23 10.74 -6.08 -4.21
CA LEU A 23 10.45 -6.96 -3.09
C LEU A 23 11.70 -7.29 -2.27
N GLN A 24 11.54 -7.27 -0.95
CA GLN A 24 12.49 -7.80 0.03
C GLN A 24 12.05 -9.20 0.50
N SER A 25 12.97 -9.98 1.05
CA SER A 25 12.64 -11.31 1.60
C SER A 25 11.51 -11.21 2.64
N GLY A 26 10.55 -12.11 2.57
CA GLY A 26 9.31 -12.09 3.35
C GLY A 26 8.17 -11.25 2.76
N GLU A 27 8.38 -10.53 1.66
CA GLU A 27 7.36 -9.69 1.02
C GLU A 27 6.70 -10.35 -0.20
N VAL A 28 5.49 -9.88 -0.52
CA VAL A 28 4.74 -10.24 -1.72
C VAL A 28 4.27 -8.99 -2.45
N LEU A 29 4.25 -9.05 -3.79
CA LEU A 29 3.69 -7.99 -4.62
C LEU A 29 2.22 -8.30 -4.90
N VAL A 30 1.34 -7.40 -4.52
CA VAL A 30 -0.10 -7.52 -4.78
C VAL A 30 -0.50 -6.57 -5.90
N LYS A 31 -1.09 -7.12 -6.96
CA LYS A 31 -1.80 -6.34 -7.96
C LYS A 31 -3.16 -5.93 -7.40
N VAL A 32 -3.22 -4.70 -6.91
CA VAL A 32 -4.42 -4.13 -6.29
C VAL A 32 -5.54 -4.03 -7.32
N ALA A 33 -6.68 -4.66 -7.03
CA ALA A 33 -7.89 -4.60 -7.84
C ALA A 33 -8.85 -3.51 -7.35
N ALA A 34 -8.94 -3.33 -6.04
CA ALA A 34 -9.72 -2.27 -5.41
C ALA A 34 -9.05 -1.81 -4.11
N ALA A 35 -9.22 -0.52 -3.80
CA ALA A 35 -8.79 0.09 -2.55
C ALA A 35 -9.93 0.94 -1.99
N ALA A 36 -10.06 0.98 -0.67
CA ALA A 36 -11.01 1.84 0.03
C ALA A 36 -10.28 3.03 0.67
N VAL A 37 -11.04 4.08 0.97
CA VAL A 37 -10.53 5.21 1.75
C VAL A 37 -10.99 5.02 3.19
N ASN A 38 -10.02 4.91 4.08
CA ASN A 38 -10.23 4.81 5.51
C ASN A 38 -10.11 6.19 6.17
N HIS A 39 -10.68 6.35 7.37
CA HIS A 39 -10.49 7.57 8.15
C HIS A 39 -9.01 7.79 8.52
N ARG A 40 -8.22 6.72 8.61
CA ARG A 40 -6.76 6.77 8.76
C ARG A 40 -6.10 7.59 7.64
N ASP A 41 -6.51 7.40 6.39
CA ASP A 41 -5.92 8.12 5.25
C ASP A 41 -6.18 9.63 5.37
N LEU A 42 -7.35 10.03 5.91
CA LEU A 42 -7.67 11.42 6.21
C LEU A 42 -6.80 11.99 7.35
N TRP A 43 -6.54 11.23 8.42
CA TRP A 43 -5.65 11.67 9.50
C TRP A 43 -4.21 11.83 9.03
N ILE A 44 -3.73 10.93 8.19
CA ILE A 44 -2.41 11.06 7.53
C ILE A 44 -2.37 12.34 6.71
N GLN A 45 -3.41 12.61 5.90
CA GLN A 45 -3.52 13.84 5.12
C GLN A 45 -3.44 15.09 6.01
N LYS A 46 -4.09 15.07 7.17
CA LYS A 46 -4.10 16.18 8.14
C LYS A 46 -2.84 16.29 9.00
N GLY A 47 -1.86 15.38 8.85
CA GLY A 47 -0.66 15.37 9.70
C GLY A 47 -0.92 14.88 11.13
N GLN A 48 -2.05 14.22 11.38
CA GLN A 48 -2.51 13.78 12.70
C GLN A 48 -2.11 12.32 13.02
N TYR A 49 -1.11 11.79 12.32
CA TYR A 49 -0.60 10.44 12.51
C TYR A 49 0.91 10.51 12.81
N ALA A 50 1.42 9.61 13.65
CA ALA A 50 2.83 9.62 14.03
C ALA A 50 3.71 9.05 12.91
N GLY A 51 4.97 9.52 12.81
CA GLY A 51 5.98 8.93 11.93
C GLY A 51 5.77 9.18 10.43
N LEU A 52 5.01 10.19 10.05
CA LEU A 52 4.77 10.52 8.64
C LEU A 52 6.06 10.89 7.91
N LYS A 53 6.26 10.28 6.75
CA LYS A 53 7.35 10.59 5.82
C LYS A 53 6.74 10.86 4.46
N PHE A 54 7.02 12.02 3.90
CA PHE A 54 6.55 12.42 2.58
C PHE A 54 7.69 12.30 1.54
N PRO A 55 7.39 12.00 0.27
CA PRO A 55 6.07 11.67 -0.27
C PRO A 55 5.58 10.29 0.20
N ILE A 56 4.25 10.13 0.36
CA ILE A 56 3.62 8.87 0.81
C ILE A 56 2.55 8.42 -0.17
N ILE A 57 2.52 7.12 -0.48
CA ILE A 57 1.39 6.48 -1.17
C ILE A 57 0.38 6.09 -0.10
N LEU A 58 -0.85 6.62 -0.19
CA LEU A 58 -1.92 6.26 0.74
C LEU A 58 -2.59 4.94 0.33
N GLY A 59 -3.40 4.38 1.23
CA GLY A 59 -4.07 3.10 1.03
C GLY A 59 -3.84 2.20 2.22
N SER A 60 -4.82 2.17 3.12
CA SER A 60 -4.81 1.29 4.29
C SER A 60 -5.61 0.01 4.05
N ASP A 61 -6.64 0.08 3.20
CA ASP A 61 -7.58 -1.01 2.93
C ASP A 61 -7.60 -1.33 1.43
N GLY A 62 -7.51 -2.60 1.07
CA GLY A 62 -7.60 -3.03 -0.33
C GLY A 62 -7.62 -4.54 -0.51
N CYS A 63 -7.90 -4.97 -1.74
CA CYS A 63 -7.83 -6.35 -2.14
C CYS A 63 -7.23 -6.47 -3.55
N GLY A 64 -6.74 -7.66 -3.87
CA GLY A 64 -6.14 -7.93 -5.16
C GLY A 64 -5.64 -9.35 -5.27
N THR A 65 -4.70 -9.55 -6.19
CA THR A 65 -4.12 -10.85 -6.47
C THR A 65 -2.61 -10.78 -6.25
N VAL A 66 -2.01 -11.82 -5.70
CA VAL A 66 -0.55 -11.93 -5.59
C VAL A 66 0.04 -12.07 -7.00
N GLU A 67 0.83 -11.09 -7.40
CA GLU A 67 1.51 -11.03 -8.70
C GLU A 67 2.90 -11.67 -8.63
N ALA A 68 3.62 -11.46 -7.53
CA ALA A 68 4.96 -12.00 -7.31
C ALA A 68 5.25 -12.19 -5.81
N VAL A 69 6.24 -13.02 -5.50
CA VAL A 69 6.76 -13.26 -4.16
C VAL A 69 8.27 -13.06 -4.15
N ALA A 70 8.84 -12.64 -3.02
CA ALA A 70 10.28 -12.51 -2.88
C ALA A 70 10.98 -13.87 -2.73
N ASP A 71 10.39 -14.76 -1.93
CA ASP A 71 10.97 -16.05 -1.61
C ASP A 71 10.29 -17.17 -2.41
N GLU A 72 11.07 -17.87 -3.24
CA GLU A 72 10.59 -18.93 -4.14
C GLU A 72 9.85 -20.07 -3.40
N VAL A 73 10.15 -20.28 -2.11
CA VAL A 73 9.43 -21.25 -1.27
C VAL A 73 7.92 -20.93 -1.15
N HIS A 74 7.52 -19.70 -1.44
CA HIS A 74 6.14 -19.21 -1.42
C HIS A 74 5.54 -19.04 -2.83
N ALA A 75 6.15 -19.61 -3.87
CA ALA A 75 5.66 -19.49 -5.25
C ALA A 75 4.20 -19.97 -5.43
N ASP A 76 3.70 -20.84 -4.54
CA ASP A 76 2.31 -21.30 -4.52
C ASP A 76 1.29 -20.19 -4.20
N TRP A 77 1.74 -19.02 -3.74
CA TRP A 77 0.87 -17.87 -3.49
C TRP A 77 0.50 -17.10 -4.75
N ILE A 78 1.32 -17.17 -5.81
CA ILE A 78 1.10 -16.42 -7.04
C ILE A 78 -0.28 -16.79 -7.62
N GLY A 79 -1.08 -15.78 -7.92
CA GLY A 79 -2.46 -15.94 -8.42
C GLY A 79 -3.54 -16.06 -7.34
N LYS A 80 -3.19 -16.16 -6.05
CA LYS A 80 -4.20 -16.17 -4.97
C LYS A 80 -4.77 -14.77 -4.74
N GLU A 81 -6.07 -14.72 -4.48
CA GLU A 81 -6.76 -13.50 -4.05
C GLU A 81 -6.49 -13.21 -2.58
N VAL A 82 -6.22 -11.95 -2.26
CA VAL A 82 -5.84 -11.50 -0.91
C VAL A 82 -6.54 -10.21 -0.54
N VAL A 83 -6.75 -10.03 0.76
CA VAL A 83 -7.19 -8.77 1.37
C VAL A 83 -6.04 -8.21 2.21
N ILE A 84 -5.76 -6.93 2.04
CA ILE A 84 -4.79 -6.19 2.85
C ILE A 84 -5.46 -5.89 4.18
N ASN A 85 -4.88 -6.43 5.26
CA ASN A 85 -5.37 -6.21 6.63
C ASN A 85 -4.38 -5.32 7.39
N PRO A 86 -4.64 -4.01 7.52
CA PRO A 86 -3.75 -3.08 8.23
C PRO A 86 -3.82 -3.25 9.76
N SER A 87 -4.72 -4.08 10.29
CA SER A 87 -4.82 -4.33 11.73
C SER A 87 -3.83 -5.37 12.26
N MET A 88 -3.18 -6.14 11.38
CA MET A 88 -2.15 -7.08 11.80
C MET A 88 -0.92 -6.32 12.30
N ASN A 89 -0.47 -6.65 13.50
CA ASN A 89 0.65 -5.98 14.19
C ASN A 89 0.41 -4.47 14.41
N TRP A 90 -0.85 -4.06 14.61
CA TRP A 90 -1.16 -2.68 15.00
C TRP A 90 -0.79 -2.48 16.48
N GLY A 91 0.44 -1.99 16.72
CA GLY A 91 1.01 -1.75 18.05
C GLY A 91 2.52 -1.60 18.00
#